data_AF-A0A496V8A7-F1
#
_entry.id   AF-A0A496V8A7-F1
#
_cell.length_a   1.000
_cell.length_b   1.000
_cell.length_c   1.000
_cell.angle_alpha   90.00
_cell.angle_beta   90.00
_cell.angle_gamma   90.00
#
_symmetry.space_group_name_H-M   'P 1'
#
loop_
_entity.id
_entity.type
_entity.pdbx_description
1 polymer ?
#
loop_
_entity_poly.entity_id
_entity_poly.type
_entity_poly.pdbx_seq_one_letter_code
_entity_poly.pdbx_strand_id
1 'polypeptide(L)'
;MTRDEVRENMLTGNTWLRGFFILLYAFVCYVAIWIVGALALFQFGIVLLSGKPNERLLYFGHSLGIFIYQILLYITYSSDEKPFPFSNWPNPSEYNTEPVVNLPKESEPPPKN
;
A
#
# COMPACT_ATOMS: atom_id res chain seq x y z
N MET A 1 -2.51 4.00 -34.63
CA MET A 1 -2.63 2.72 -33.90
C MET A 1 -3.29 1.71 -34.82
N THR A 2 -2.49 0.77 -35.29
CA THR A 2 -2.86 -0.25 -36.27
C THR A 2 -3.32 -1.51 -35.52
N ARG A 3 -4.29 -2.27 -36.03
CA ARG A 3 -4.86 -3.44 -35.32
C ARG A 3 -3.79 -4.46 -34.91
N ASP A 4 -2.71 -4.55 -35.67
CA ASP A 4 -1.61 -5.48 -35.44
C ASP A 4 -0.75 -5.09 -34.21
N GLU A 5 -0.57 -3.78 -33.94
CA GLU A 5 0.13 -3.30 -32.73
C GLU A 5 -0.65 -3.62 -31.45
N VAL A 6 -1.99 -3.57 -31.49
CA VAL A 6 -2.84 -3.95 -30.34
C VAL A 6 -2.73 -5.45 -30.07
N ARG A 7 -2.68 -6.27 -31.12
CA ARG A 7 -2.51 -7.72 -30.99
C ARG A 7 -1.13 -8.08 -30.44
N GLU A 8 -0.08 -7.41 -30.88
CA GLU A 8 1.28 -7.62 -30.35
C GLU A 8 1.39 -7.25 -28.86
N ASN A 9 0.84 -6.10 -28.46
CA ASN A 9 0.80 -5.68 -27.06
C ASN A 9 -0.05 -6.61 -26.17
N MET A 10 -1.10 -7.22 -26.71
CA MET A 10 -1.90 -8.26 -26.04
C MET A 10 -1.19 -9.60 -25.94
N LEU A 11 -0.22 -9.87 -26.82
CA LEU A 11 0.58 -11.10 -26.85
C LEU A 11 1.87 -11.00 -26.02
N THR A 12 2.25 -9.80 -25.57
CA THR A 12 3.33 -9.61 -24.61
C THR A 12 2.92 -10.23 -23.28
N GLY A 13 3.40 -11.45 -23.00
CA GLY A 13 3.04 -12.19 -21.77
C GLY A 13 3.25 -11.42 -20.46
N ASN A 14 4.14 -10.42 -20.47
CA ASN A 14 4.39 -9.54 -19.33
C ASN A 14 3.19 -8.63 -18.97
N THR A 15 2.39 -8.19 -19.97
CA THR A 15 1.20 -7.36 -19.75
C THR A 15 0.05 -8.16 -19.18
N TRP A 16 -0.16 -9.37 -19.70
CA TRP A 16 -1.17 -10.30 -19.18
C TRP A 16 -0.86 -10.76 -17.76
N LEU A 17 0.42 -11.02 -17.47
CA LEU A 17 0.87 -11.38 -16.13
C LEU A 17 0.62 -10.24 -15.13
N ARG A 18 0.91 -9.00 -15.53
CA ARG A 18 0.57 -7.82 -14.71
C ARG A 18 -0.95 -7.70 -14.50
N GLY A 19 -1.76 -7.90 -15.54
CA GLY A 19 -3.22 -7.93 -15.43
C GLY A 19 -3.73 -8.99 -14.45
N PHE A 20 -3.16 -10.19 -14.50
CA PHE A 20 -3.45 -11.26 -13.54
C PHE A 20 -3.10 -10.84 -12.10
N PHE A 21 -1.92 -10.25 -11.88
CA PHE A 21 -1.53 -9.74 -10.57
C PHE A 21 -2.45 -8.61 -10.09
N ILE A 22 -2.89 -7.71 -10.96
CA ILE A 22 -3.86 -6.66 -10.61
C ILE A 22 -5.15 -7.28 -10.07
N LEU A 23 -5.69 -8.29 -10.75
CA LEU A 23 -6.93 -8.94 -10.35
C LEU A 23 -6.76 -9.72 -9.04
N LEU A 24 -5.64 -10.43 -8.88
CA LEU A 24 -5.26 -11.12 -7.66
C LEU A 24 -5.13 -10.13 -6.48
N TYR A 25 -4.38 -9.05 -6.65
CA TYR A 25 -4.18 -8.04 -5.62
C TYR A 25 -5.46 -7.24 -5.32
N ALA A 26 -6.32 -7.00 -6.29
CA ALA A 26 -7.64 -6.41 -6.06
C ALA A 26 -8.50 -7.30 -5.15
N PHE A 27 -8.49 -8.62 -5.38
CA PHE A 27 -9.16 -9.58 -4.50
C PHE A 27 -8.55 -9.60 -3.09
N VAL A 28 -7.22 -9.62 -2.99
CA VAL A 28 -6.52 -9.55 -1.69
C VAL A 28 -6.84 -8.24 -0.95
N CYS A 29 -6.86 -7.11 -1.65
CA CYS A 29 -7.21 -5.81 -1.10
C CYS A 29 -8.64 -5.81 -0.54
N TYR A 30 -9.59 -6.38 -1.29
CA TYR A 30 -10.97 -6.54 -0.84
C TYR A 30 -11.05 -7.33 0.47
N VAL A 31 -10.38 -8.49 0.56
CA VAL A 31 -10.34 -9.29 1.79
C VAL A 31 -9.62 -8.54 2.92
N ALA A 32 -8.54 -7.83 2.63
CA ALA A 32 -7.80 -7.05 3.62
C ALA A 32 -8.65 -5.94 4.25
N ILE A 33 -9.51 -5.26 3.47
CA ILE A 33 -10.44 -4.26 3.98
C ILE A 33 -11.43 -4.88 4.98
N TRP A 34 -11.97 -6.07 4.67
CA TRP A 34 -12.83 -6.80 5.63
C TRP A 34 -12.10 -7.17 6.91
N ILE A 35 -10.85 -7.60 6.79
CA ILE A 35 -9.98 -7.90 7.94
C ILE A 35 -9.78 -6.65 8.79
N VAL A 36 -9.47 -5.48 8.19
CA VAL A 36 -9.35 -4.21 8.91
C VAL A 36 -10.64 -3.87 9.67
N GLY A 37 -11.80 -4.06 9.06
CA GLY A 37 -13.09 -3.86 9.72
C GLY A 37 -13.28 -4.78 10.93
N ALA A 38 -12.92 -6.06 10.80
CA ALA A 38 -12.96 -7.01 11.91
C ALA A 38 -11.97 -6.64 13.02
N LEU A 39 -10.75 -6.22 12.68
CA LEU A 39 -9.75 -5.73 13.64
C LEU A 39 -10.28 -4.52 14.40
N ALA A 40 -10.90 -3.55 13.71
CA ALA A 40 -11.44 -2.36 14.34
C ALA A 40 -12.54 -2.71 15.35
N LEU A 41 -13.45 -3.62 15.00
CA LEU A 41 -14.50 -4.09 15.90
C LEU A 41 -13.93 -4.84 17.11
N PHE A 42 -12.93 -5.69 16.88
CA PHE A 42 -12.28 -6.44 17.95
C PHE A 42 -11.48 -5.51 18.89
N GLN A 43 -10.75 -4.55 18.33
CA GLN A 43 -10.03 -3.52 19.10
C GLN A 43 -11.00 -2.71 19.94
N PHE A 44 -12.16 -2.33 19.39
CA PHE A 44 -13.21 -1.63 20.12
C PHE A 44 -13.73 -2.48 21.30
N GLY A 45 -13.96 -3.78 21.09
CA GLY A 45 -14.34 -4.71 22.17
C GLY A 45 -13.27 -4.83 23.26
N ILE A 46 -11.98 -4.92 22.89
CA ILE A 46 -10.88 -4.94 23.86
C ILE A 46 -10.81 -3.64 24.66
N VAL A 47 -10.92 -2.49 23.99
CA VAL A 47 -10.90 -1.19 24.66
C VAL A 47 -12.06 -1.06 25.64
N LEU A 48 -13.23 -1.59 25.31
CA LEU A 48 -14.39 -1.58 26.19
C LEU A 48 -14.20 -2.46 27.43
N LEU A 49 -13.50 -3.59 27.30
CA LEU A 49 -13.27 -4.54 28.40
C LEU A 49 -12.03 -4.20 29.25
N SER A 50 -10.92 -3.84 28.62
CA SER A 50 -9.60 -3.61 29.26
C SER A 50 -9.25 -2.13 29.45
N GLY A 51 -10.00 -1.21 28.86
CA GLY A 51 -9.73 0.24 28.92
C GLY A 51 -8.48 0.69 28.17
N LYS A 52 -7.74 -0.23 27.53
CA LYS A 52 -6.50 0.04 26.80
C LYS A 52 -6.50 -0.70 25.47
N PRO A 53 -6.08 -0.06 24.37
CA PRO A 53 -5.89 -0.74 23.10
C PRO A 53 -4.73 -1.74 23.17
N ASN A 54 -4.82 -2.83 22.43
CA ASN A 54 -3.73 -3.80 22.30
C ASN A 54 -2.68 -3.26 21.30
N GLU A 55 -1.46 -2.98 21.77
CA GLU A 55 -0.36 -2.45 20.96
C GLU A 55 0.05 -3.38 19.81
N ARG A 56 0.01 -4.69 20.03
CA ARG A 56 0.34 -5.67 18.97
C ARG A 56 -0.68 -5.64 17.85
N LEU A 57 -1.96 -5.49 18.19
CA LEU A 57 -3.03 -5.42 17.20
C LEU A 57 -3.03 -4.09 16.44
N LEU A 58 -2.69 -2.99 17.13
CA LEU A 58 -2.46 -1.69 16.50
C LEU A 58 -1.31 -1.75 15.49
N TYR A 59 -0.17 -2.31 15.89
CA TYR A 59 0.99 -2.45 15.01
C TYR A 59 0.65 -3.29 13.77
N PHE A 60 -0.04 -4.42 13.95
CA PHE A 60 -0.48 -5.26 12.84
C PHE A 60 -1.50 -4.54 11.93
N GLY A 61 -2.45 -3.82 12.50
CA GLY A 61 -3.40 -3.00 11.73
C GLY A 61 -2.71 -1.92 10.90
N HIS A 62 -1.66 -1.29 11.45
CA HIS A 62 -0.85 -0.31 10.74
C HIS A 62 -0.06 -0.95 9.59
N SER A 63 0.62 -2.07 9.82
CA SER A 63 1.26 -2.85 8.74
C SER A 63 0.27 -3.18 7.63
N LEU A 64 -0.93 -3.66 8.01
CA LEU A 64 -1.96 -4.04 7.05
C LEU A 64 -2.46 -2.84 6.22
N GLY A 65 -2.61 -1.66 6.84
CA GLY A 65 -2.94 -0.43 6.14
C GLY A 65 -1.87 -0.03 5.11
N ILE A 66 -0.59 -0.12 5.48
CA ILE A 66 0.52 0.13 4.56
C ILE A 66 0.55 -0.90 3.42
N PHE A 67 0.24 -2.17 3.71
CA PHE A 67 0.14 -3.22 2.69
C PHE A 67 -0.97 -2.92 1.68
N ILE A 68 -2.15 -2.49 2.14
CA ILE A 68 -3.27 -2.07 1.27
C ILE A 68 -2.85 -0.89 0.38
N TYR A 69 -2.13 0.09 0.94
CA TYR A 69 -1.62 1.23 0.18
C TYR A 69 -0.65 0.80 -0.94
N GLN A 70 0.29 -0.10 -0.64
CA GLN A 70 1.21 -0.63 -1.65
C GLN A 70 0.47 -1.39 -2.76
N ILE A 71 -0.57 -2.17 -2.43
CA ILE A 71 -1.44 -2.80 -3.43
C ILE A 71 -2.10 -1.74 -4.32
N LEU A 72 -2.66 -0.68 -3.73
CA LEU A 72 -3.30 0.40 -4.49
C LEU A 72 -2.32 1.05 -5.47
N LEU A 73 -1.08 1.32 -5.05
CA LEU A 73 -0.04 1.85 -5.95
C LEU A 73 0.26 0.91 -7.12
N TYR A 74 0.35 -0.40 -6.88
CA TYR A 74 0.59 -1.38 -7.94
C TYR A 74 -0.57 -1.45 -8.95
N ILE A 75 -1.82 -1.51 -8.48
CA ILE A 75 -2.99 -1.65 -9.37
C ILE A 75 -3.31 -0.36 -10.13
N THR A 76 -2.96 0.79 -9.58
CA THR A 76 -3.15 2.12 -10.22
C THR A 76 -2.02 2.47 -11.17
N TYR A 77 -1.06 1.57 -11.41
CA TYR A 77 0.16 1.84 -12.18
C TYR A 77 1.02 2.98 -11.61
N SER A 78 0.79 3.36 -10.35
CA SER A 78 1.59 4.38 -9.66
C SER A 78 2.93 3.83 -9.18
N SER A 79 3.06 2.51 -9.07
CA SER A 79 4.32 1.81 -8.79
C SER A 79 4.41 0.50 -9.57
N ASP A 80 5.62 0.13 -9.96
CA ASP A 80 5.95 -1.18 -10.55
C ASP A 80 6.43 -2.19 -9.50
N GLU A 81 6.62 -1.75 -8.24
CA GLU A 81 6.98 -2.65 -7.13
C GLU A 81 5.81 -3.55 -6.76
N LYS A 82 6.07 -4.86 -6.73
CA LYS A 82 5.07 -5.85 -6.31
C LYS A 82 5.07 -5.93 -4.78
N PRO A 83 3.92 -5.76 -4.12
CA PRO A 83 3.83 -5.93 -2.67
C PRO A 83 4.05 -7.40 -2.27
N PHE A 84 4.08 -7.66 -0.95
CA PHE A 84 4.19 -9.00 -0.37
C PHE A 84 3.33 -10.04 -1.14
N PRO A 85 3.84 -11.25 -1.43
CA PRO A 85 5.08 -11.87 -0.91
C PRO A 85 6.36 -11.56 -1.70
N PHE A 86 6.31 -10.69 -2.71
CA PHE A 86 7.50 -10.38 -3.52
C PHE A 86 8.39 -9.30 -2.91
N SER A 87 7.81 -8.47 -2.03
CA SER A 87 8.52 -7.53 -1.18
C SER A 87 8.37 -7.91 0.30
N ASN A 88 9.18 -7.29 1.16
CA ASN A 88 9.08 -7.51 2.60
C ASN A 88 7.71 -7.07 3.13
N TRP A 89 7.23 -7.77 4.16
CA TRP A 89 6.03 -7.34 4.87
C TRP A 89 6.28 -5.94 5.47
N PRO A 90 5.35 -4.98 5.31
CA PRO A 90 5.57 -3.61 5.77
C PRO A 90 5.76 -3.55 7.27
N ASN A 91 6.87 -2.94 7.67
CA ASN A 91 7.17 -2.62 9.05
C ASN A 91 6.82 -1.16 9.34
N PRO A 92 5.79 -0.87 10.17
CA PRO A 92 5.40 0.47 10.56
C PRO A 92 6.53 1.37 11.05
N SER A 93 7.61 0.81 11.62
CA SER A 93 8.75 1.62 12.05
C SER A 93 9.61 2.13 10.90
N GLU A 94 9.55 1.49 9.74
CA GLU A 94 10.23 1.91 8.50
C GLU A 94 9.38 2.91 7.70
N TYR A 95 8.04 2.88 7.90
CA TYR A 95 7.08 3.82 7.32
C TYR A 95 6.79 5.00 8.26
N ASN A 96 7.80 5.48 8.99
CA ASN A 96 7.74 6.81 9.57
C ASN A 96 7.53 7.77 8.40
N THR A 97 6.35 8.39 8.33
CA THR A 97 6.04 9.46 7.40
C THR A 97 6.95 10.65 7.70
N GLU A 98 8.21 10.58 7.27
CA GLU A 98 8.80 11.76 6.68
C GLU A 98 7.95 12.03 5.44
N PRO A 99 7.29 13.19 5.35
CA PRO A 99 6.54 13.52 4.16
C PRO A 99 7.53 13.43 2.99
N VAL A 100 7.27 12.51 2.05
CA VAL A 100 7.96 12.43 0.74
C VAL A 100 7.51 13.61 -0.14
N VAL A 101 7.30 14.78 0.47
CA VAL A 101 7.35 16.04 -0.23
C VAL A 101 8.84 16.39 -0.24
N ASN A 102 9.53 15.96 -1.29
CA ASN A 102 10.70 16.70 -1.78
C ASN A 102 10.20 18.10 -2.18
N LEU A 103 9.87 18.94 -1.21
CA LEU A 103 9.93 20.37 -1.41
C LEU A 103 11.40 20.60 -1.78
N PRO A 104 11.70 21.22 -2.93
CA PRO A 104 13.00 21.82 -3.12
C PRO A 104 13.31 22.54 -1.82
N LYS A 105 14.44 22.23 -1.17
CA LYS A 105 14.87 22.95 0.02
C LYS A 105 14.66 24.42 -0.30
N GLU A 106 13.68 25.06 0.34
CA GLU A 106 13.48 26.50 0.22
C GLU A 106 14.86 27.07 0.51
N SER A 107 15.46 27.69 -0.50
CA SER A 107 16.78 28.26 -0.39
C SER A 107 16.75 29.19 0.80
N GLU A 108 17.46 28.82 1.86
CA GLU A 108 17.58 29.56 3.10
C GLU A 108 17.72 31.05 2.76
N PRO A 109 16.83 31.93 3.23
CA PRO A 109 16.88 33.32 2.83
C PRO A 109 18.24 33.89 3.27
N PRO A 110 18.92 34.64 2.37
CA PRO A 110 20.31 34.99 2.57
C PRO A 110 20.48 35.73 3.91
N PRO A 111 21.57 35.46 4.66
CA PRO A 111 21.81 36.12 5.93
C PRO A 111 21.80 37.63 5.70
N LYS A 112 20.96 38.34 6.46
CA LYS A 112 20.98 39.81 6.49
C LYS A 112 22.31 40.22 7.13
N ASN A 113 23.18 40.83 6.31
CA ASN A 113 24.33 41.61 6.76
C ASN A 113 23.87 42.83 7.57
#